data_AF-A0A427TNF8-F1
#
_entry.id   AF-A0A427TNF8-F1
#
_cell.length_a   1.000
_cell.length_b   1.000
_cell.length_c   1.000
_cell.angle_alpha   90.00
_cell.angle_beta   90.00
_cell.angle_gamma   90.00
#
_symmetry.space_group_name_H-M   'P 1'
#
loop_
_entity.id
_entity.type
_entity.pdbx_description
1 polymer ?
#
loop_
_entity_poly.entity_id
_entity_poly.type
_entity_poly.pdbx_seq_one_letter_code
_entity_poly.pdbx_strand_id
1 'polypeptide(L)'
;MDPSANRKTGDDVSKNERILEIEKQIAATLWVQAVAQITEAILLAKLLDLKGETEGERKILTGVWVQTIGQTIEVLAVTKEISAVDPEIIREAQKIIVAADLLQSAGAAIEAVGGKQVITEAPGGFVP
;
A
#
# COMPACT_ATOMS: atom_id res chain seq x y z
N MET A 1 37.01 -25.70 21.91
CA MET A 1 36.00 -24.85 21.25
C MET A 1 35.13 -25.77 20.41
N ASP A 2 33.81 -25.73 20.60
CA ASP A 2 32.85 -26.60 19.90
C ASP A 2 32.63 -26.09 18.45
N PRO A 3 33.01 -26.86 17.41
CA PRO A 3 32.84 -26.47 16.02
C PRO A 3 31.36 -26.31 15.59
N SER A 4 30.43 -26.92 16.34
CA SER A 4 29.01 -26.86 16.04
C SER A 4 28.36 -25.52 16.40
N ALA A 5 28.88 -24.84 17.43
CA ALA A 5 28.43 -23.50 17.83
C ALA A 5 28.79 -22.44 16.78
N ASN A 6 30.01 -22.50 16.22
CA ASN A 6 30.47 -21.56 15.20
C ASN A 6 29.72 -21.73 13.86
N ARG A 7 29.24 -22.95 13.56
CA ARG A 7 28.49 -23.25 12.34
C ARG A 7 27.06 -22.71 12.40
N LYS A 8 26.36 -22.87 13.54
CA LYS A 8 25.02 -22.29 13.76
C LYS A 8 25.01 -20.77 13.65
N THR A 9 25.99 -20.09 14.25
CA THR A 9 26.08 -18.62 14.19
C THR A 9 26.29 -18.12 12.76
N GLY A 10 27.09 -18.82 11.95
CA GLY A 10 27.27 -18.48 10.53
C GLY A 10 25.99 -18.65 9.70
N ASP A 11 25.25 -19.74 9.93
CA ASP A 11 23.99 -20.01 9.24
C ASP A 11 22.89 -18.98 9.61
N ASP A 12 22.81 -18.58 10.88
CA ASP A 12 21.84 -17.58 11.36
C ASP A 12 22.11 -16.17 10.79
N VAL A 13 23.38 -15.77 10.69
CA VAL A 13 23.78 -14.50 10.07
C VAL A 13 23.39 -14.50 8.59
N SER A 14 23.73 -15.56 7.85
CA SER A 14 23.37 -15.72 6.44
C SER A 14 21.85 -15.68 6.21
N LYS A 15 21.07 -16.28 7.11
CA LYS A 15 19.61 -16.23 7.05
C LYS A 15 19.06 -14.82 7.25
N ASN A 16 19.56 -14.10 8.26
CA ASN A 16 19.09 -12.75 8.57
C ASN A 16 19.43 -11.75 7.44
N GLU A 17 20.59 -11.89 6.81
CA GLU A 17 20.97 -11.09 5.65
C GLU A 17 20.00 -11.29 4.47
N ARG A 18 19.60 -12.54 4.21
CA ARG A 18 18.63 -12.88 3.16
C ARG A 18 17.22 -12.38 3.47
N ILE A 19 16.81 -12.40 4.74
CA ILE A 19 15.52 -11.82 5.17
C ILE A 19 15.52 -10.31 4.89
N LEU A 20 16.55 -9.61 5.33
CA LEU A 20 16.67 -8.17 5.12
C LEU A 20 16.72 -7.79 3.63
N GLU A 21 17.37 -8.62 2.79
CA GLU A 21 17.37 -8.41 1.35
C GLU A 21 15.95 -8.50 0.76
N ILE A 22 15.18 -9.52 1.16
CA ILE A 22 13.79 -9.69 0.72
C ILE A 22 12.91 -8.55 1.23
N GLU A 23 13.06 -8.12 2.48
CA GLU A 23 12.31 -6.98 3.03
C GLU A 23 12.56 -5.70 2.23
N LYS A 24 13.82 -5.44 1.84
CA LYS A 24 14.16 -4.31 0.96
C LYS A 24 13.52 -4.44 -0.42
N GLN A 25 13.44 -5.64 -0.99
CA GLN A 25 12.75 -5.88 -2.27
C GLN A 25 11.24 -5.66 -2.15
N ILE A 26 10.63 -6.05 -1.03
CA ILE A 26 9.22 -5.77 -0.74
C ILE A 26 9.00 -4.25 -0.66
N ALA A 27 9.83 -3.51 0.07
CA ALA A 27 9.72 -2.06 0.16
C ALA A 27 9.85 -1.36 -1.19
N ALA A 28 10.76 -1.83 -2.06
CA ALA A 28 10.87 -1.32 -3.42
C ALA A 28 9.60 -1.57 -4.25
N THR A 29 8.96 -2.74 -4.05
CA THR A 29 7.68 -3.07 -4.71
C THR A 29 6.54 -2.18 -4.20
N LEU A 30 6.49 -1.89 -2.91
CA LEU A 30 5.51 -0.96 -2.33
C LEU A 30 5.66 0.46 -2.90
N TRP A 31 6.89 0.91 -3.21
CA TRP A 31 7.10 2.18 -3.91
C TRP A 31 6.53 2.16 -5.33
N VAL A 32 6.70 1.05 -6.05
CA VAL A 32 6.08 0.88 -7.37
C VAL A 32 4.55 0.92 -7.25
N GLN A 33 3.97 0.25 -6.26
CA GLN A 33 2.52 0.28 -5.99
C GLN A 33 2.03 1.69 -5.68
N ALA A 34 2.74 2.44 -4.82
CA ALA A 34 2.40 3.82 -4.50
C ALA A 34 2.36 4.72 -5.75
N VAL A 35 3.37 4.63 -6.61
CA VAL A 35 3.41 5.41 -7.87
C VAL A 35 2.30 4.99 -8.82
N ALA A 36 2.03 3.69 -8.94
CA ALA A 36 0.96 3.17 -9.78
C ALA A 36 -0.42 3.69 -9.31
N GLN A 37 -0.68 3.67 -8.01
CA GLN A 37 -1.94 4.10 -7.44
C GLN A 37 -2.14 5.62 -7.50
N ILE A 38 -1.08 6.42 -7.32
CA ILE A 38 -1.12 7.87 -7.60
C ILE A 38 -1.47 8.12 -9.07
N THR A 39 -0.87 7.35 -9.98
CA THR A 39 -1.12 7.47 -11.42
C THR A 39 -2.57 7.14 -11.76
N GLU A 40 -3.10 6.06 -11.20
CA GLU A 40 -4.52 5.67 -11.30
C GLU A 40 -5.45 6.78 -10.82
N ALA A 41 -5.24 7.30 -9.61
CA ALA A 41 -6.06 8.38 -9.05
C ALA A 41 -6.10 9.62 -9.97
N ILE A 42 -4.96 10.01 -10.53
CA ILE A 42 -4.86 11.14 -11.47
C ILE A 42 -5.55 10.84 -12.79
N LEU A 43 -5.35 9.65 -13.36
CA LEU A 43 -5.95 9.27 -14.63
C LEU A 43 -7.47 9.15 -14.52
N LEU A 44 -7.97 8.57 -13.42
CA LEU A 44 -9.39 8.48 -13.14
C LEU A 44 -10.00 9.88 -12.97
N ALA A 45 -9.36 10.77 -12.20
CA ALA A 45 -9.82 12.16 -12.07
C ALA A 45 -9.95 12.86 -13.44
N LYS A 46 -8.94 12.71 -14.32
CA LYS A 46 -8.98 13.28 -15.69
C LYS A 46 -10.08 12.67 -16.55
N LEU A 47 -10.30 11.36 -16.45
CA LEU A 47 -11.34 10.67 -17.20
C LEU A 47 -12.74 11.17 -16.80
N LEU A 48 -12.96 11.32 -15.49
CA LEU A 48 -14.23 11.79 -14.92
C LEU A 48 -14.51 13.26 -15.27
N ASP A 49 -13.49 14.11 -15.29
CA ASP A 49 -13.61 15.50 -15.74
C ASP A 49 -14.04 15.60 -17.22
N LEU A 50 -13.53 14.72 -18.08
CA LEU A 50 -13.85 14.74 -19.52
C LEU A 50 -15.25 14.22 -19.86
N LYS A 51 -15.70 13.15 -19.21
CA LYS A 51 -16.99 12.51 -19.54
C LYS A 51 -18.17 13.01 -18.70
N GLY A 52 -17.88 13.78 -17.65
CA GLY A 52 -18.82 14.10 -16.58
C GLY A 52 -18.98 12.92 -15.63
N GLU A 53 -18.88 13.16 -14.33
CA GLU A 53 -18.97 12.10 -13.31
C GLU A 53 -20.38 11.94 -12.78
N THR A 54 -20.80 10.68 -12.58
CA THR A 54 -21.98 10.37 -11.76
C THR A 54 -21.65 10.42 -10.27
N GLU A 55 -22.67 10.32 -9.41
CA GLU A 55 -22.42 10.23 -7.95
C GLU A 55 -21.63 8.97 -7.59
N GLY A 56 -21.93 7.83 -8.21
CA GLY A 56 -21.17 6.59 -8.04
C GLY A 56 -19.70 6.74 -8.43
N GLU A 57 -19.41 7.35 -9.58
CA GLU A 57 -18.04 7.55 -10.06
C GLU A 57 -17.24 8.51 -9.17
N ARG A 58 -17.88 9.57 -8.67
CA ARG A 58 -17.28 10.45 -7.66
C ARG A 58 -16.85 9.69 -6.41
N LYS A 59 -17.65 8.70 -5.98
CA LYS A 59 -17.29 7.85 -4.83
C LYS A 59 -16.16 6.89 -5.16
N ILE A 60 -16.12 6.31 -6.35
CA ILE A 60 -14.98 5.50 -6.81
C ILE A 60 -13.70 6.33 -6.71
N LEU A 61 -13.67 7.51 -7.33
CA LEU A 61 -12.51 8.40 -7.27
C LEU A 61 -12.13 8.78 -5.84
N THR A 62 -13.11 9.01 -4.97
CA THR A 62 -12.86 9.27 -3.54
C THR A 62 -12.21 8.07 -2.86
N GLY A 63 -12.69 6.85 -3.12
CA GLY A 63 -12.11 5.62 -2.59
C GLY A 63 -10.67 5.41 -3.05
N VAL A 64 -10.38 5.64 -4.34
CA VAL A 64 -9.03 5.56 -4.92
C VAL A 64 -8.08 6.57 -4.29
N TRP A 65 -8.51 7.82 -4.06
CA TRP A 65 -7.68 8.81 -3.35
C TRP A 65 -7.40 8.43 -1.89
N VAL A 66 -8.39 7.89 -1.18
CA VAL A 66 -8.20 7.41 0.19
C VAL A 66 -7.17 6.27 0.23
N GLN A 67 -7.26 5.32 -0.70
CA GLN A 67 -6.27 4.25 -0.84
C GLN A 67 -4.87 4.79 -1.16
N THR A 68 -4.79 5.76 -2.08
CA THR A 68 -3.51 6.42 -2.46
C THR A 68 -2.81 7.04 -1.25
N ILE A 69 -3.57 7.70 -0.37
CA ILE A 69 -3.02 8.30 0.86
C ILE A 69 -2.50 7.19 1.79
N GLY A 70 -3.29 6.13 2.00
CA GLY A 70 -2.89 4.98 2.80
C GLY A 70 -1.60 4.34 2.27
N GLN A 71 -1.55 4.00 0.98
CA GLN A 71 -0.39 3.37 0.34
C GLN A 71 0.88 4.24 0.44
N THR A 72 0.73 5.57 0.33
CA THR A 72 1.84 6.51 0.49
C THR A 72 2.37 6.55 1.93
N ILE A 73 1.48 6.51 2.93
CA ILE A 73 1.89 6.45 4.35
C ILE A 73 2.57 5.11 4.64
N GLU A 74 2.02 4.01 4.14
CA GLU A 74 2.55 2.65 4.31
C GLU A 74 3.99 2.57 3.81
N VAL A 75 4.26 2.97 2.57
CA VAL A 75 5.60 2.82 1.98
C VAL A 75 6.67 3.66 2.70
N LEU A 76 6.29 4.84 3.21
CA LEU A 76 7.17 5.66 4.05
C LEU A 76 7.45 4.98 5.39
N ALA A 77 6.44 4.38 6.01
CA ALA A 77 6.58 3.68 7.28
C ALA A 77 7.40 2.39 7.15
N VAL A 78 7.19 1.58 6.09
CA VAL A 78 7.99 0.39 5.78
C VAL A 78 9.46 0.77 5.52
N THR A 79 9.69 1.84 4.77
CA THR A 79 11.06 2.35 4.54
C THR A 79 11.73 2.71 5.87
N LYS A 80 10.99 3.34 6.79
CA LYS A 80 11.49 3.67 8.13
C LYS A 80 11.76 2.42 8.97
N GLU A 81 10.85 1.45 8.97
CA GLU A 81 10.99 0.17 9.69
C GLU A 81 12.27 -0.56 9.29
N ILE A 82 12.50 -0.77 7.99
CA ILE A 82 13.66 -1.52 7.47
C ILE A 82 14.99 -0.81 7.76
N SER A 83 14.97 0.52 7.87
CA SER A 83 16.17 1.32 8.16
C SER A 83 16.47 1.45 9.65
N ALA A 84 15.53 1.09 10.53
CA ALA A 84 15.63 1.31 11.96
C ALA A 84 16.37 0.16 12.68
N VAL A 85 17.20 0.51 13.65
CA VAL A 85 17.83 -0.44 14.59
C VAL A 85 17.11 -0.43 15.94
N ASP A 86 16.47 0.69 16.28
CA ASP A 86 15.76 0.88 17.54
C ASP A 86 14.39 0.15 17.52
N PRO A 87 14.15 -0.80 18.45
CA PRO A 87 12.88 -1.53 18.55
C PRO A 87 11.65 -0.64 18.78
N GLU A 88 11.80 0.52 19.43
CA GLU A 88 10.68 1.45 19.63
C GLU A 88 10.29 2.12 18.32
N ILE A 89 11.28 2.50 17.50
CA ILE A 89 11.04 3.06 16.15
C ILE A 89 10.37 2.03 15.24
N ILE A 90 10.83 0.77 15.27
CA ILE A 90 10.23 -0.34 14.52
C ILE A 90 8.76 -0.49 14.91
N ARG A 91 8.46 -0.56 16.22
CA ARG A 91 7.08 -0.71 16.71
C ARG A 91 6.17 0.44 16.29
N GLU A 92 6.65 1.68 16.36
CA GLU A 92 5.87 2.83 15.91
C GLU A 92 5.63 2.83 14.39
N ALA A 93 6.63 2.43 13.59
CA ALA A 93 6.45 2.25 12.15
C ALA A 93 5.38 1.19 11.84
N GLN A 94 5.40 0.05 12.53
CA GLN A 94 4.39 -1.02 12.37
C GLN A 94 2.97 -0.56 12.72
N LYS A 95 2.79 0.26 13.77
CA LYS A 95 1.49 0.86 14.08
C LYS A 95 0.99 1.76 12.94
N ILE A 96 1.88 2.54 12.34
CA ILE A 96 1.56 3.41 11.20
C ILE A 96 1.19 2.57 9.98
N ILE A 97 1.91 1.48 9.70
CA ILE A 97 1.61 0.54 8.60
C ILE A 97 0.19 -0.01 8.78
N VAL A 98 -0.14 -0.53 9.96
CA VAL A 98 -1.50 -1.06 10.23
C VAL A 98 -2.58 0.02 10.06
N ALA A 99 -2.31 1.26 10.51
CA ALA A 99 -3.24 2.37 10.32
C ALA A 99 -3.41 2.75 8.84
N ALA A 100 -2.33 2.68 8.06
CA ALA A 100 -2.34 2.90 6.63
C ALA A 100 -3.16 1.83 5.90
N ASP A 101 -2.98 0.55 6.24
CA ASP A 101 -3.76 -0.56 5.69
C ASP A 101 -5.26 -0.42 5.97
N LEU A 102 -5.61 0.03 7.19
CA LEU A 102 -6.99 0.33 7.54
C LEU A 102 -7.56 1.46 6.67
N LEU A 103 -6.78 2.51 6.40
CA LEU A 103 -7.19 3.59 5.51
C LEU A 103 -7.41 3.08 4.08
N GLN A 104 -6.50 2.24 3.57
CA GLN A 104 -6.64 1.60 2.26
C GLN A 104 -7.92 0.75 2.19
N SER A 105 -8.17 -0.08 3.21
CA SER A 105 -9.38 -0.91 3.27
C SER A 105 -10.67 -0.09 3.28
N ALA A 106 -10.67 1.06 3.97
CA ALA A 106 -11.81 1.97 3.97
C ALA A 106 -12.02 2.62 2.60
N GLY A 107 -10.93 3.02 1.92
CA GLY A 107 -10.99 3.53 0.56
C GLY A 107 -11.56 2.50 -0.43
N ALA A 108 -11.09 1.25 -0.37
CA ALA A 108 -11.62 0.15 -1.17
C ALA A 108 -13.12 -0.12 -0.91
N ALA A 109 -13.56 0.02 0.35
CA ALA A 109 -14.98 -0.09 0.68
C ALA A 109 -15.81 1.05 0.08
N ILE A 110 -15.30 2.28 0.11
CA ILE A 110 -15.95 3.45 -0.53
C ILE A 110 -16.04 3.24 -2.04
N GLU A 111 -14.96 2.77 -2.66
CA GLU A 111 -14.89 2.48 -4.09
C GLU A 111 -15.94 1.41 -4.48
N ALA A 112 -16.02 0.32 -3.73
CA ALA A 112 -17.02 -0.74 -3.96
C ALA A 112 -18.46 -0.23 -3.80
N VAL A 113 -18.71 0.69 -2.85
CA VAL A 113 -20.02 1.36 -2.74
C VAL A 113 -20.31 2.22 -3.96
N GLY A 114 -19.33 2.97 -4.46
CA GLY A 114 -19.43 3.75 -5.69
C GLY A 114 -19.73 2.85 -6.91
N GLY A 115 -18.98 1.76 -7.09
CA GLY A 115 -19.20 0.80 -8.18
C GLY A 115 -20.61 0.21 -8.19
N LYS A 116 -21.17 -0.12 -7.02
CA LYS A 116 -22.57 -0.56 -6.92
C LYS A 116 -23.57 0.51 -7.39
N GLN A 117 -23.29 1.78 -7.11
CA GLN A 117 -24.16 2.87 -7.56
C GLN A 117 -24.06 3.11 -9.06
N VAL A 118 -22.86 3.06 -9.64
CA VAL A 118 -22.69 3.24 -11.09
C VAL A 118 -23.48 2.21 -11.87
N ILE A 119 -23.49 0.95 -11.42
CA ILE A 119 -24.30 -0.14 -12.03
C ILE A 119 -25.80 0.22 -12.08
N THR A 120 -26.29 1.01 -11.12
CA THR A 120 -27.69 1.45 -11.08
C THR A 120 -27.96 2.76 -11.81
N GLU A 121 -26.94 3.61 -11.95
CA GLU A 121 -27.04 4.96 -12.53
C GLU A 121 -26.83 4.97 -14.04
N ALA A 122 -25.94 4.12 -14.56
CA ALA A 122 -25.57 4.12 -15.98
C ALA A 122 -25.47 2.68 -16.55
N PRO A 123 -26.10 2.39 -17.70
CA PRO A 123 -25.94 1.10 -18.38
C PRO A 123 -24.60 0.95 -19.11
N GLY A 124 -23.78 2.01 -19.16
CA GLY A 124 -22.39 1.96 -19.62
C GLY A 124 -21.47 1.52 -18.48
N GLY A 125 -20.51 0.65 -18.77
CA GLY A 125 -19.55 0.18 -17.76
C GLY A 125 -18.69 1.31 -17.18
N PHE A 126 -18.01 1.02 -16.06
CA PHE A 126 -17.10 1.95 -15.40
C PHE A 126 -15.68 1.38 -15.33
N VAL A 127 -14.71 2.28 -15.14
CA VAL A 127 -13.34 1.93 -14.78
C VAL A 127 -13.23 2.12 -13.27
N PRO A 128 -13.12 1.04 -12.47
CA PRO A 128 -12.74 1.16 -11.06
C PRO A 128 -11.37 1.82 -10.96
#